data_AF-A0A6B0GFA0-F1
#
_entry.id   AF-A0A6B0GFA0-F1
#
_cell.length_a   1.000
_cell.length_b   1.000
_cell.length_c   1.000
_cell.angle_alpha   90.00
_cell.angle_beta   90.00
_cell.angle_gamma   90.00
#
_symmetry.space_group_name_H-M   'P 1'
#
loop_
_entity.id
_entity.type
_entity.pdbx_description
1 polymer ?
#
loop_
_entity_poly.entity_id
_entity_poly.type
_entity_poly.pdbx_seq_one_letter_code
_entity_poly.pdbx_strand_id
1 'polypeptide(L)'
;MRSPLDRAVTVGVVLLLVGGLSGGWGLYLEATDTCMEGYGVTVDELDPGETAPLATNKVDYGNLSSDERRVFREVLDAEESPIYENASDVSSVANTVVTYRGTRYWVGPLFVNDCPPDVSRIFVVTGGAALLFGVLVLATFYTVRELR
;
A
#
# COMPACT_ATOMS: atom_id res chain seq x y z
N MET A 1 -10.68 -44.99 18.99
CA MET A 1 -9.77 -43.95 19.52
C MET A 1 -8.60 -43.83 18.54
N ARG A 2 -8.34 -42.65 17.95
CA ARG A 2 -7.17 -42.46 17.07
C ARG A 2 -5.88 -42.64 17.87
N SER A 3 -4.90 -43.33 17.29
CA SER A 3 -3.61 -43.53 17.93
C SER A 3 -2.89 -42.18 18.12
N PRO A 4 -2.00 -42.05 19.12
CA PRO A 4 -1.18 -40.85 19.27
C PRO A 4 -0.34 -40.56 18.01
N LEU A 5 0.00 -41.59 17.24
CA LEU A 5 0.67 -41.48 15.94
C LEU A 5 -0.21 -40.76 14.89
N ASP A 6 -1.48 -41.15 14.76
CA ASP A 6 -2.39 -40.53 13.78
C ASP A 6 -2.63 -39.05 14.09
N ARG A 7 -2.62 -38.68 15.37
CA ARG A 7 -2.74 -37.30 15.81
C ARG A 7 -1.52 -36.47 15.40
N ALA A 8 -0.31 -37.00 15.55
CA ALA A 8 0.92 -36.30 15.16
C ALA A 8 0.98 -36.02 13.64
N VAL A 9 0.64 -37.03 12.82
CA VAL A 9 0.57 -36.87 11.36
C VAL A 9 -0.50 -35.85 10.96
N THR A 10 -1.68 -35.92 11.58
CA THR A 10 -2.76 -34.94 11.33
C THR A 10 -2.30 -33.52 11.64
N VAL A 11 -1.63 -33.31 12.78
CA VAL A 11 -1.09 -31.99 13.17
C VAL A 11 -0.03 -31.51 12.18
N GLY A 12 0.90 -32.38 11.76
CA GLY A 12 1.92 -32.02 10.76
C GLY A 12 1.31 -31.60 9.43
N VAL A 13 0.32 -32.32 8.92
CA VAL A 13 -0.40 -31.98 7.68
C VAL A 13 -1.17 -30.66 7.83
N VAL A 14 -1.86 -30.46 8.96
CA VAL A 14 -2.58 -29.20 9.21
C VAL A 14 -1.62 -28.01 9.24
N LEU A 15 -0.47 -28.14 9.90
CA LEU A 15 0.56 -27.09 9.93
C LEU A 15 1.12 -26.79 8.54
N LEU A 16 1.33 -27.80 7.70
CA LEU A 16 1.75 -27.60 6.32
C LEU A 16 0.71 -26.83 5.50
N LEU A 17 -0.56 -27.20 5.61
CA LEU A 17 -1.64 -26.54 4.86
C LEU A 17 -1.82 -25.09 5.32
N VAL A 18 -1.89 -24.87 6.63
CA VAL A 18 -2.05 -23.52 7.19
C VAL A 18 -0.84 -22.66 6.83
N GLY A 19 0.38 -23.18 7.00
CA GLY A 19 1.60 -22.44 6.69
C GLY A 19 1.75 -22.13 5.20
N GLY A 20 1.39 -23.08 4.34
CA GLY A 20 1.41 -22.89 2.88
C GLY A 20 0.41 -21.83 2.42
N LEU A 21 -0.81 -21.89 2.94
CA LEU A 21 -1.85 -20.90 2.61
C LEU A 21 -1.52 -19.52 3.15
N SER A 22 -1.08 -19.39 4.41
CA SER A 22 -0.75 -18.09 4.98
C SER A 22 0.52 -17.50 4.36
N GLY A 23 1.56 -18.32 4.14
CA GLY A 23 2.78 -17.87 3.48
C GLY A 23 2.54 -17.46 2.02
N GLY A 24 1.76 -18.24 1.29
CA GLY A 24 1.37 -17.91 -0.08
C GLY A 24 0.50 -16.66 -0.16
N TRP A 25 -0.43 -16.48 0.78
CA TRP A 25 -1.23 -15.26 0.88
C TRP A 25 -0.37 -14.03 1.19
N GLY A 26 0.61 -14.16 2.08
CA GLY A 26 1.56 -13.09 2.37
C GLY A 26 2.34 -12.64 1.13
N LEU A 27 2.90 -13.59 0.37
CA LEU A 27 3.61 -13.28 -0.89
C LEU A 27 2.69 -12.67 -1.95
N TYR A 28 1.43 -13.11 -2.00
CA TYR A 28 0.44 -12.52 -2.90
C TYR A 28 0.18 -11.06 -2.55
N LEU A 29 -0.05 -10.76 -1.26
CA LEU A 29 -0.22 -9.38 -0.79
C LEU A 29 0.99 -8.52 -1.13
N GLU A 30 2.20 -9.00 -0.85
CA GLU A 30 3.46 -8.29 -1.16
C GLU A 30 3.60 -8.01 -2.66
N ALA A 31 3.23 -8.96 -3.53
CA ALA A 31 3.31 -8.80 -4.98
C ALA A 31 2.24 -7.86 -5.56
N THR A 32 1.11 -7.69 -4.87
CA THR A 32 0.01 -6.83 -5.31
C THR A 32 -0.04 -5.49 -4.59
N ASP A 33 0.87 -5.24 -3.65
CA ASP A 33 0.93 -3.97 -2.94
C ASP A 33 1.52 -2.90 -3.85
N THR A 34 0.64 -2.03 -4.35
CA THR A 34 1.00 -0.87 -5.16
C THR A 34 1.09 0.41 -4.33
N CYS A 35 0.99 0.30 -3.00
CA CYS A 35 1.07 1.45 -2.13
C CYS A 35 2.49 2.03 -2.10
N MET A 36 2.60 3.34 -2.32
CA MET A 36 3.85 4.08 -2.18
C MET A 36 3.70 5.11 -1.06
N GLU A 37 4.60 5.06 -0.07
CA GLU A 37 4.64 6.07 0.98
C GLU A 37 5.11 7.40 0.39
N GLY A 38 4.45 8.49 0.77
CA GLY A 38 4.88 9.82 0.34
C GLY A 38 3.82 10.91 0.52
N TYR A 39 3.96 11.97 -0.26
CA TYR A 39 3.16 13.18 -0.17
C TYR A 39 2.44 13.44 -1.48
N GLY A 40 1.21 13.93 -1.40
CA GLY A 40 0.42 14.26 -2.57
C GLY A 40 -0.47 15.48 -2.36
N VAL A 41 -1.06 15.93 -3.45
CA VAL A 41 -2.14 16.92 -3.48
C VAL A 41 -3.20 16.45 -4.46
N THR A 42 -4.44 16.90 -4.26
CA THR A 42 -5.52 16.73 -5.23
C THR A 42 -5.71 18.01 -6.03
N VAL A 43 -6.26 17.89 -7.23
CA VAL A 43 -6.68 19.03 -8.03
C VAL A 43 -8.15 18.83 -8.38
N ASP A 44 -8.99 19.72 -7.88
CA ASP A 44 -10.43 19.67 -8.07
C ASP A 44 -10.87 20.87 -8.90
N GLU A 45 -11.69 20.65 -9.93
CA GLU A 45 -12.32 21.75 -10.67
C GLU A 45 -13.34 22.46 -9.78
N LEU A 46 -13.31 23.80 -9.78
CA LEU A 46 -14.27 24.62 -9.05
C LEU A 46 -15.35 25.15 -9.99
N ASP A 47 -16.61 24.89 -9.64
CA ASP A 47 -17.75 25.42 -10.36
C ASP A 47 -17.81 26.97 -10.30
N PRO A 48 -18.48 27.63 -11.25
CA PRO A 48 -18.71 29.08 -11.19
C PRO A 48 -19.40 29.50 -9.89
N GLY A 49 -18.75 30.35 -9.10
CA GLY A 49 -19.27 30.82 -7.80
C GLY A 49 -18.93 29.92 -6.61
N GLU A 50 -18.38 28.73 -6.85
CA GLU A 50 -17.84 27.89 -5.79
C GLU A 50 -16.61 28.55 -5.14
N THR A 51 -16.50 28.35 -3.84
CA THR A 51 -15.42 28.88 -3.02
C THR A 51 -14.58 27.72 -2.51
N ALA A 52 -13.28 27.76 -2.78
CA ALA A 52 -12.35 26.75 -2.29
C ALA A 52 -12.33 26.71 -0.74
N PRO A 53 -12.48 25.54 -0.10
CA PRO A 53 -12.63 25.43 1.36
C PRO A 53 -11.45 25.98 2.17
N LEU A 54 -10.22 25.79 1.67
CA LEU A 54 -8.97 26.07 2.39
C LEU A 54 -7.96 26.87 1.57
N ALA A 55 -8.39 27.51 0.48
CA ALA A 55 -7.47 28.23 -0.37
C ALA A 55 -6.87 29.44 0.36
N THR A 56 -5.54 29.46 0.48
CA THR A 56 -4.79 30.58 1.04
C THR A 56 -4.36 31.56 -0.05
N ASN A 57 -4.21 31.07 -1.29
CA ASN A 57 -3.74 31.86 -2.43
C ASN A 57 -4.63 31.65 -3.66
N LYS A 58 -4.66 32.67 -4.53
CA LYS A 58 -5.27 32.62 -5.86
C LYS A 58 -4.25 33.12 -6.86
N VAL A 59 -3.91 32.30 -7.84
CA VAL A 59 -2.87 32.60 -8.83
C VAL A 59 -3.29 32.13 -10.21
N ASP A 60 -2.85 32.83 -11.24
CA ASP A 60 -2.97 32.34 -12.61
C ASP A 60 -1.87 31.31 -12.89
N TYR A 61 -2.18 30.28 -13.68
CA TYR A 61 -1.22 29.23 -14.03
C TYR A 61 0.09 29.78 -14.62
N GLY A 62 0.05 30.90 -15.34
CA GLY A 62 1.24 31.55 -15.90
C GLY A 62 2.20 32.13 -14.86
N ASN A 63 1.73 32.38 -13.63
CA ASN A 63 2.51 32.96 -12.54
C ASN A 63 3.12 31.89 -11.61
N LEU A 64 2.76 30.61 -11.81
CA LEU A 64 3.40 29.49 -11.13
C LEU A 64 4.83 29.30 -11.65
N SER A 65 5.72 28.88 -10.77
CA SER A 65 7.08 28.45 -11.10
C SER A 65 7.07 27.27 -12.09
N SER A 66 8.24 26.92 -12.65
CA SER A 66 8.35 25.74 -13.53
C SER A 66 7.92 24.45 -12.82
N ASP A 67 8.28 24.32 -11.54
CA ASP A 67 8.07 23.09 -10.77
C ASP A 67 6.61 22.98 -10.33
N GLU A 68 6.00 24.07 -9.87
CA GLU A 68 4.57 24.10 -9.54
C GLU A 68 3.69 23.83 -10.77
N ARG A 69 4.06 24.36 -11.94
CA ARG A 69 3.35 24.06 -13.21
C ARG A 69 3.49 22.61 -13.62
N ARG A 70 4.63 21.98 -13.33
CA ARG A 70 4.85 20.57 -13.58
C ARG A 70 3.93 19.74 -12.69
N VAL A 71 3.98 19.95 -11.37
CA VAL A 71 3.15 19.23 -10.39
C VAL A 71 1.66 19.44 -10.67
N PHE A 72 1.22 20.67 -10.90
CA PHE A 72 -0.18 20.96 -11.19
C PHE A 72 -0.70 20.16 -12.40
N ARG A 73 0.08 20.07 -13.48
CA ARG A 73 -0.30 19.29 -14.67
C ARG A 73 -0.24 17.78 -14.41
N GLU A 74 0.79 17.31 -13.73
CA GLU A 74 0.92 15.90 -13.38
C GLU A 74 -0.30 15.43 -12.57
N VAL A 75 -0.77 16.23 -11.61
CA VAL A 75 -1.95 15.89 -10.81
C VAL A 75 -3.25 16.08 -11.61
N LEU A 76 -3.36 17.13 -12.44
CA LEU A 76 -4.55 17.38 -13.26
C LEU A 76 -4.78 16.31 -14.34
N ASP A 77 -3.71 15.78 -14.94
CA ASP A 77 -3.79 14.81 -16.03
C ASP A 77 -3.86 13.35 -15.52
N ALA A 78 -3.66 13.10 -14.22
CA ALA A 78 -3.64 11.76 -13.65
C ALA A 78 -5.02 11.28 -13.21
N GLU A 79 -5.28 9.97 -13.39
CA GLU A 79 -6.49 9.32 -12.86
C GLU A 79 -6.45 9.21 -11.32
N GLU A 80 -5.26 9.06 -10.77
CA GLU A 80 -4.98 9.04 -9.32
C GLU A 80 -3.90 10.08 -8.99
N SER A 81 -4.02 10.75 -7.85
CA SER A 81 -3.03 11.75 -7.42
C SER A 81 -1.63 11.13 -7.33
N PRO A 82 -0.63 11.66 -8.06
CA PRO A 82 0.74 11.19 -7.97
C PRO A 82 1.31 11.40 -6.56
N ILE A 83 2.14 10.43 -6.13
CA ILE A 83 2.83 10.45 -4.84
C ILE A 83 4.27 10.88 -5.05
N TYR A 84 4.73 11.82 -4.24
CA TYR A 84 6.07 12.40 -4.26
C TYR A 84 6.83 12.04 -2.98
N GLU A 85 8.13 11.80 -3.11
CA GLU A 85 8.99 11.43 -1.98
C GLU A 85 9.13 12.56 -0.96
N ASN A 86 9.16 13.82 -1.41
CA ASN A 86 9.37 14.98 -0.54
C ASN A 86 8.16 15.92 -0.52
N ALA A 87 7.73 16.31 0.68
CA ALA A 87 6.67 17.29 0.86
C ALA A 87 7.01 18.66 0.23
N SER A 88 8.29 19.01 0.13
CA SER A 88 8.75 20.26 -0.49
C SER A 88 8.37 20.36 -1.96
N ASP A 89 8.22 19.23 -2.64
CA ASP A 89 7.98 19.18 -4.09
C ASP A 89 6.55 19.60 -4.43
N VAL A 90 5.62 19.42 -3.49
CA VAL A 90 4.18 19.67 -3.67
C VAL A 90 3.61 20.75 -2.74
N SER A 91 4.28 21.07 -1.64
CA SER A 91 3.75 21.98 -0.62
C SER A 91 3.59 23.42 -1.09
N SER A 92 4.36 23.86 -2.10
CA SER A 92 4.29 25.20 -2.66
C SER A 92 2.98 25.48 -3.42
N VAL A 93 2.44 24.45 -4.09
CA VAL A 93 1.20 24.56 -4.87
C VAL A 93 -0.04 24.16 -4.06
N ALA A 94 0.13 23.49 -2.91
CA ALA A 94 -0.96 23.09 -2.04
C ALA A 94 -1.82 24.28 -1.57
N ASN A 95 -3.10 24.03 -1.29
CA ASN A 95 -4.07 25.03 -0.83
C ASN A 95 -4.16 26.29 -1.71
N THR A 96 -3.97 26.14 -3.02
CA THR A 96 -3.97 27.26 -3.96
C THR A 96 -5.05 27.09 -5.01
N VAL A 97 -5.76 28.17 -5.34
CA VAL A 97 -6.63 28.19 -6.53
C VAL A 97 -5.80 28.63 -7.72
N VAL A 98 -5.74 27.76 -8.73
CA VAL A 98 -5.02 27.99 -9.98
C VAL A 98 -6.03 28.20 -11.10
N THR A 99 -5.98 29.36 -11.76
CA THR A 99 -6.75 29.59 -12.98
C THR A 99 -5.97 29.03 -14.18
N TYR A 100 -6.49 27.99 -14.83
CA TYR A 100 -5.89 27.36 -16.00
C TYR A 100 -6.91 27.28 -17.15
N ARG A 101 -6.56 27.86 -18.30
CA ARG A 101 -7.42 27.90 -19.52
C ARG A 101 -8.83 28.49 -19.28
N GLY A 102 -8.96 29.43 -18.35
CA GLY A 102 -10.24 30.07 -18.01
C GLY A 102 -11.08 29.29 -16.99
N THR A 103 -10.65 28.08 -16.61
CA THR A 103 -11.25 27.29 -15.54
C THR A 103 -10.47 27.49 -14.25
N ARG A 104 -11.16 27.45 -13.11
CA ARG A 104 -10.55 27.55 -11.78
C ARG A 104 -10.41 26.15 -11.21
N TYR A 105 -9.21 25.82 -10.77
CA TYR A 105 -8.94 24.56 -10.09
C TYR A 105 -8.46 24.85 -8.68
N TRP A 106 -8.95 24.11 -7.72
CA TRP A 106 -8.45 24.12 -6.36
C TRP A 106 -7.45 23.00 -6.17
N VAL A 107 -6.24 23.36 -5.78
CA VAL A 107 -5.24 22.40 -5.34
C VAL A 107 -5.47 22.18 -3.85
N GLY A 108 -5.82 20.95 -3.49
CA GLY A 108 -6.15 20.55 -2.14
C GLY A 108 -4.99 20.72 -1.14
N PRO A 109 -5.24 20.46 0.15
CA PRO A 109 -4.18 20.41 1.14
C PRO A 109 -3.21 19.26 0.84
N LEU A 110 -1.98 19.43 1.31
CA LEU A 110 -0.99 18.37 1.30
C LEU A 110 -1.51 17.19 2.15
N PHE A 111 -1.58 16.02 1.55
CA PHE A 111 -1.88 14.78 2.25
C PHE A 111 -0.65 13.88 2.29
N VAL A 112 -0.61 13.04 3.32
CA VAL A 112 0.40 11.99 3.46
C VAL A 112 -0.26 10.68 3.10
N ASN A 113 0.34 9.93 2.19
CA ASN A 113 -0.05 8.58 1.89
C ASN A 113 0.78 7.65 2.77
N ASP A 114 0.21 7.26 3.91
CA ASP A 114 0.81 6.26 4.80
C ASP A 114 0.33 4.88 4.36
N CYS A 115 1.26 4.02 3.92
CA CYS A 115 0.91 2.66 3.58
C CYS A 115 0.51 1.88 4.84
N PRO A 116 -0.53 1.03 4.77
CA PRO A 116 -0.91 0.21 5.92
C PRO A 116 0.29 -0.65 6.36
N PRO A 117 0.38 -0.99 7.66
CA PRO A 117 1.50 -1.76 8.17
C PRO A 117 1.65 -3.05 7.37
N ASP A 118 2.89 -3.41 7.05
CA ASP A 118 3.28 -4.57 6.25
C ASP A 118 2.85 -5.90 6.92
N VAL A 119 1.57 -6.22 6.77
CA VAL A 119 0.97 -7.47 7.23
C VAL A 119 1.42 -8.64 6.37
N SER A 120 1.84 -8.38 5.13
CA SER A 120 2.31 -9.38 4.18
C SER A 120 3.50 -10.14 4.77
N ARG A 121 4.46 -9.42 5.34
CA ARG A 121 5.64 -9.97 5.99
C ARG A 121 5.31 -10.83 7.20
N ILE A 122 4.31 -10.46 7.98
CA ILE A 122 3.85 -11.25 9.13
C ILE A 122 3.30 -12.60 8.65
N PHE A 123 2.48 -12.59 7.58
CA PHE A 123 1.93 -13.81 6.99
C PHE A 123 3.02 -14.71 6.37
N VAL A 124 4.00 -14.12 5.69
CA VAL A 124 5.16 -14.86 5.14
C VAL A 124 5.97 -15.52 6.26
N VAL A 125 6.32 -14.78 7.31
CA VAL A 125 7.15 -15.29 8.42
C VAL A 125 6.41 -16.37 9.20
N THR A 126 5.16 -16.12 9.59
CA THR A 126 4.37 -17.09 10.36
C THR A 126 4.00 -18.31 9.52
N GLY A 127 3.69 -18.13 8.23
CA GLY A 127 3.42 -19.23 7.31
C GLY A 127 4.65 -20.10 7.04
N GLY A 128 5.80 -19.47 6.79
CA GLY A 128 7.07 -20.16 6.64
C GLY A 128 7.45 -20.96 7.88
N ALA A 129 7.27 -20.39 9.08
CA ALA A 129 7.50 -21.11 10.33
C ALA A 129 6.57 -22.32 10.49
N ALA A 130 5.27 -22.16 10.24
CA ALA A 130 4.30 -23.26 10.31
C ALA A 130 4.62 -24.38 9.31
N LEU A 131 5.06 -24.04 8.09
CA LEU A 131 5.55 -25.02 7.11
C LEU A 131 6.75 -25.79 7.64
N LEU A 132 7.78 -25.11 8.15
CA LEU A 132 8.97 -25.74 8.70
C LEU A 132 8.63 -26.70 9.85
N PHE A 133 7.76 -26.28 10.77
CA PHE A 133 7.29 -27.15 11.85
C PHE A 133 6.50 -28.35 11.33
N GLY A 134 5.63 -28.16 10.34
CA GLY A 134 4.90 -29.26 9.70
C GLY A 134 5.82 -30.29 9.05
N VAL A 135 6.85 -29.84 8.32
CA VAL A 135 7.87 -30.71 7.74
C VAL A 135 8.62 -31.48 8.82
N LEU A 136 9.03 -30.80 9.90
CA LEU A 136 9.84 -31.39 10.97
C LEU A 136 9.06 -32.49 11.72
N VAL A 137 7.76 -32.28 11.97
CA VAL A 137 6.87 -33.28 12.56
C VAL A 137 6.71 -34.50 11.66
N LEU A 138 6.56 -34.30 10.35
CA LEU A 138 6.44 -35.43 9.42
C LEU A 138 7.78 -36.16 9.22
N ALA A 139 8.89 -35.44 9.10
CA ALA A 139 10.22 -36.01 8.95
C ALA A 139 10.60 -36.88 10.16
N THR A 140 10.37 -36.38 11.38
CA THR A 140 10.59 -37.15 12.63
C THR A 140 9.68 -38.38 12.70
N PHE A 141 8.43 -38.28 12.25
CA PHE A 141 7.55 -39.44 12.13
C PHE A 141 8.10 -40.50 11.18
N TYR A 142 8.55 -40.10 9.98
CA TYR A 142 9.12 -41.03 9.00
C TYR A 142 10.37 -41.73 9.55
N THR A 143 11.29 -40.99 10.19
CA THR A 143 12.51 -41.58 10.78
C THR A 143 12.19 -42.56 11.91
N VAL A 144 11.24 -42.23 12.80
CA VAL A 144 10.83 -43.14 13.89
C VAL A 144 10.16 -44.41 13.35
N ARG A 145 9.41 -44.30 12.26
CA ARG A 145 8.77 -45.45 11.61
C ARG A 145 9.78 -46.38 10.94
N GLU A 146 10.85 -45.84 10.37
CA GLU A 146 11.90 -46.60 9.68
C GLU A 146 12.83 -47.35 10.65
N LEU A 147 12.91 -46.88 11.90
CA LEU A 147 13.70 -47.50 12.99
C LEU A 147 12.94 -48.60 13.76
N ARG A 148 11.67 -48.87 13.44
CA ARG A 148 10.83 -49.89 14.07
C ARG A 148 10.50 -51.03 13.11
#